data_AF-A0A8J6I666-F1
#
_entry.id   AF-A0A8J6I666-F1
#
_cell.length_a   1.000
_cell.length_b   1.000
_cell.length_c   1.000
_cell.angle_alpha   90.00
_cell.angle_beta   90.00
_cell.angle_gamma   90.00
#
_symmetry.space_group_name_H-M   'P 1'
#
loop_
_entity.id
_entity.type
_entity.pdbx_description
1 polymer ?
#
loop_
_entity_poly.entity_id
_entity_poly.type
_entity_poly.pdbx_seq_one_letter_code
_entity_poly.pdbx_strand_id
1 'polypeptide(L)' 'MTRKPLPAPLDLPLTPFAAVGIAIWAIAAVITAVFGGPQGWTGICIAGAVLGIPGLLAMVVHDRHRARRRALEL' A
#
# COMPACT_ATOMS: atom_id res chain seq x y z
N MET A 1 -22.71 -27.12 20.39
CA MET A 1 -21.65 -26.39 19.66
C MET A 1 -22.20 -25.01 19.27
N THR A 2 -21.99 -23.99 20.11
CA THR A 2 -22.39 -22.61 19.81
C THR A 2 -21.44 -22.06 18.76
N ARG A 3 -21.91 -21.94 17.50
CA ARG A 3 -21.13 -21.37 16.41
C ARG A 3 -20.91 -19.89 16.74
N LYS A 4 -19.67 -19.51 17.08
CA LYS A 4 -19.28 -18.10 17.29
C LYS A 4 -19.68 -17.29 16.05
N PRO A 5 -20.42 -16.18 16.17
CA PRO A 5 -20.78 -15.37 15.02
C PRO A 5 -19.50 -14.96 14.30
N LEU A 6 -19.46 -15.16 12.99
CA LEU A 6 -18.31 -14.79 12.18
C LEU A 6 -18.13 -13.27 12.32
N PRO A 7 -16.94 -12.78 12.72
CA PRO A 7 -16.74 -11.35 12.88
C PRO A 7 -17.08 -10.63 11.58
N ALA A 8 -17.81 -9.51 11.69
CA ALA A 8 -18.11 -8.67 10.55
C ALA A 8 -16.79 -8.34 9.82
N PRO A 9 -16.74 -8.43 8.48
CA PRO A 9 -15.53 -8.16 7.72
C PRO A 9 -14.90 -6.83 8.14
N LEU A 10 -13.61 -6.85 8.46
CA LEU A 10 -12.90 -5.64 8.84
C LEU A 10 -12.84 -4.70 7.63
N ASP A 11 -13.56 -3.59 7.75
CA ASP A 11 -13.83 -2.68 6.64
C ASP A 11 -12.75 -1.61 6.43
N LEU A 12 -11.48 -1.93 6.68
CA LEU A 12 -10.39 -0.96 6.57
C LEU A 12 -9.93 -0.82 5.10
N PRO A 13 -9.91 0.40 4.52
CA PRO A 13 -9.31 0.61 3.21
C PRO A 13 -7.83 0.21 3.26
N LEU A 14 -7.40 -0.67 2.36
CA LEU A 14 -6.02 -1.18 2.33
C LEU A 14 -5.08 -0.22 1.58
N THR A 15 -5.65 0.59 0.68
CA THR A 15 -4.95 1.66 -0.05
C THR A 15 -4.04 2.58 0.76
N PRO A 16 -4.42 3.11 1.95
CA PRO A 16 -3.52 3.95 2.75
C PRO A 16 -2.26 3.22 3.21
N PHE A 17 -2.32 1.91 3.50
CA PHE A 17 -1.15 1.14 3.93
C PHE A 17 -0.10 1.02 2.81
N ALA A 18 -0.53 0.71 1.59
CA ALA A 18 0.39 0.69 0.44
C ALA A 18 0.98 2.06 0.14
N ALA A 19 0.18 3.13 0.24
CA ALA A 19 0.65 4.49 0.02
C ALA A 19 1.74 4.89 1.03
N VAL A 20 1.59 4.52 2.30
CA VAL A 20 2.60 4.78 3.35
C VAL A 20 3.91 4.07 3.04
N GLY A 21 3.88 2.79 2.61
CA GLY A 21 5.09 2.05 2.24
C GLY A 21 5.87 2.70 1.09
N ILE A 22 5.16 3.15 0.05
CA ILE A 22 5.78 3.88 -1.08
C ILE A 22 6.32 5.22 -0.63
N ALA A 23 5.59 5.96 0.20
CA ALA A 23 6.03 7.26 0.70
C ALA A 23 7.33 7.13 1.52
N ILE A 24 7.44 6.11 2.37
CA ILE A 24 8.67 5.83 3.14
C ILE A 24 9.84 5.56 2.20
N TRP A 25 9.66 4.73 1.17
CA TRP A 25 10.71 4.46 0.18
C TRP A 25 11.12 5.70 -0.61
N ALA A 26 10.16 6.53 -1.02
CA ALA A 26 10.45 7.79 -1.71
C ALA A 26 11.24 8.75 -0.80
N ILE A 27 10.85 8.88 0.46
CA ILE A 27 11.58 9.70 1.45
C ILE A 27 13.00 9.16 1.66
N ALA A 28 13.15 7.84 1.80
CA ALA A 28 14.47 7.21 1.93
C ALA A 28 15.36 7.42 0.69
N ALA A 29 14.78 7.40 -0.52
CA ALA A 29 15.50 7.71 -1.75
C ALA A 29 16.01 9.17 -1.77
N VAL A 30 15.18 10.12 -1.34
CA VAL A 30 15.57 11.54 -1.22
C VAL A 30 16.67 11.71 -0.18
N ILE A 31 16.54 11.09 1.00
CA ILE A 31 17.55 11.18 2.07
C ILE A 31 18.88 10.61 1.58
N THR A 32 18.88 9.41 0.99
CA THR A 32 20.11 8.77 0.51
C THR A 32 20.74 9.52 -0.65
N ALA A 33 19.95 10.17 -1.51
CA ALA A 33 20.47 11.01 -2.59
C ALA A 33 21.09 12.32 -2.09
N VAL A 34 20.46 13.00 -1.12
CA VAL A 34 20.91 14.32 -0.64
C VAL A 34 22.06 14.22 0.35
N PHE A 35 22.02 13.23 1.26
CA PHE A 35 23.00 13.12 2.35
C PHE A 35 24.16 12.16 2.05
N GLY A 36 24.24 11.63 0.82
CA GLY A 36 25.31 10.71 0.42
C GLY A 36 25.22 9.36 1.15
N GLY A 37 24.10 8.66 0.96
CA GLY A 37 23.89 7.33 1.52
C GLY A 37 24.91 6.29 1.01
N PRO A 38 25.08 5.15 1.71
CA PRO A 38 26.04 4.12 1.31
C PRO A 38 25.78 3.65 -0.13
N GLN A 39 26.85 3.33 -0.86
CA GLN A 39 26.79 3.06 -2.29
C GLN A 39 25.73 1.97 -2.61
N GLY A 40 24.82 2.28 -3.53
CA GLY A 40 23.72 1.38 -3.93
C GLY A 40 22.41 1.54 -3.15
N TRP A 41 22.40 2.21 -1.99
CA TRP A 41 21.16 2.41 -1.22
C TRP A 41 20.12 3.26 -1.95
N THR A 42 20.53 4.32 -2.65
CA THR A 42 19.61 5.12 -3.46
C THR A 42 18.90 4.26 -4.51
N GLY A 43 19.62 3.34 -5.14
CA GLY A 43 19.06 2.39 -6.10
C GLY A 43 18.06 1.42 -5.47
N ILE A 44 18.36 0.91 -4.27
CA ILE A 44 17.43 0.07 -3.50
C ILE A 44 16.17 0.86 -3.14
N CYS A 45 16.31 2.12 -2.73
CA CYS A 45 15.16 2.95 -2.38
C CYS A 45 14.25 3.26 -3.57
N ILE A 46 14.84 3.53 -4.73
CA ILE A 46 14.11 3.71 -5.98
C ILE A 46 13.43 2.39 -6.38
N ALA A 47 14.13 1.26 -6.30
CA ALA A 47 13.56 -0.05 -6.62
C ALA A 47 12.37 -0.38 -5.70
N GLY A 48 12.48 -0.10 -4.40
CA GLY A 48 11.38 -0.26 -3.44
C GLY A 48 10.17 0.62 -3.77
N ALA A 49 10.39 1.88 -4.15
CA ALA A 49 9.32 2.77 -4.59
C ALA A 49 8.64 2.28 -5.89
N VAL A 50 9.43 1.86 -6.88
CA VAL A 50 8.92 1.36 -8.18
C VAL A 50 8.16 0.05 -8.01
N LEU A 51 8.68 -0.91 -7.24
CA LEU A 51 8.02 -2.18 -6.94
C LEU A 51 6.79 -2.00 -6.05
N GLY A 52 6.69 -0.90 -5.31
CA GLY A 52 5.49 -0.55 -4.55
C GLY A 52 4.30 -0.14 -5.44
N ILE A 53 4.53 0.46 -6.61
CA ILE A 53 3.48 0.95 -7.51
C ILE A 53 2.51 -0.17 -7.94
N PRO A 54 2.97 -1.35 -8.40
CA PRO A 54 2.09 -2.50 -8.66
C PRO A 54 1.24 -2.91 -7.46
N GLY A 55 1.82 -2.93 -6.26
CA GLY A 55 1.11 -3.26 -5.02
C GLY A 55 0.01 -2.25 -4.68
N LEU A 56 0.29 -0.96 -4.84
CA LEU A 56 -0.71 0.10 -4.66
C LEU A 56 -1.82 0.01 -5.71
N LEU A 57 -1.49 -0.21 -6.98
CA LEU A 57 -2.48 -0.38 -8.04
C LEU A 57 -3.40 -1.57 -7.77
N ALA A 58 -2.86 -2.70 -7.31
CA ALA A 58 -3.66 -3.86 -6.93
C ALA A 58 -4.63 -3.52 -5.79
N MET A 59 -4.19 -2.77 -4.78
CA MET A 59 -5.05 -2.33 -3.67
C MET A 59 -6.10 -1.30 -4.10
N VAL A 60 -5.76 -0.35 -4.98
CA VAL A 60 -6.71 0.62 -5.54
C VAL A 60 -7.78 -0.08 -6.37
N VAL A 61 -7.40 -1.06 -7.19
CA VAL A 61 -8.35 -1.86 -7.97
C VAL A 61 -9.25 -2.67 -7.03
N HIS A 62 -8.68 -3.29 -6.01
CA HIS A 62 -9.44 -4.04 -5.00
C HIS A 62 -10.46 -3.14 -4.27
N ASP A 63 -10.03 -1.98 -3.78
CA ASP A 63 -10.89 -1.01 -3.11
C ASP A 63 -11.96 -0.43 -4.06
N ARG A 64 -11.65 -0.22 -5.35
CA ARG A 64 -12.64 0.21 -6.36
C ARG A 64 -13.70 -0.85 -6.66
N HIS A 65 -13.31 -2.12 -6.78
CA HIS A 65 -14.27 -3.22 -6.92
C HIS A 65 -15.14 -3.36 -5.67
N ARG A 66 -14.58 -3.13 -4.48
CA ARG A 66 -15.31 -3.10 -3.21
C ARG A 66 -16.29 -1.93 -3.14
N ALA A 67 -15.88 -0.71 -3.53
CA ALA A 67 -16.74 0.47 -3.56
C ALA A 67 -17.89 0.32 -4.57
N ARG A 68 -17.63 -0.28 -5.74
CA ARG A 68 -18.67 -0.56 -6.75
C ARG A 68 -19.73 -1.55 -6.26
N ARG A 69 -19.36 -2.56 -5.48
CA ARG A 69 -20.33 -3.51 -4.90
C ARG A 69 -21.24 -2.83 -3.89
N ARG A 70 -20.71 -1.95 -3.03
CA ARG A 70 -21.53 -1.15 -2.09
C ARG A 70 -22.48 -0.19 -2.79
N ALA A 71 -22.06 0.42 -3.90
CA ALA A 71 -22.91 1.33 -4.67
C ALA A 71 -24.08 0.62 -5.40
N LEU A 72 -24.05 -0.71 -5.49
CA LEU A 72 -25.12 -1.53 -6.08
C LEU A 72 -26.05 -2.14 -5.01
N GLU A 73 -25.68 -2.08 -3.73
CA GLU A 73 -26.48 -2.55 -2.59
C GLU A 73 -27.29 -1.42 -1.90
N LEU A 74 -27.12 -0.17 -2.34
CA LEU A 74 -27.91 1.01 -1.96
C LEU A 74 -28.93 1.34 -3.04
#